data_AF-A0A9X9M0G8-F1
#
_entry.id   AF-A0A9X9M0G8-F1
#
_cell.length_a   1.000
_cell.length_b   1.000
_cell.length_c   1.000
_cell.angle_alpha   90.00
_cell.angle_beta   90.00
_cell.angle_gamma   90.00
#
_symmetry.space_group_name_H-M   'P 1'
#
loop_
_entity.id
_entity.type
_entity.pdbx_description
1 polymer ?
#
loop_
_entity_poly.entity_id
_entity_poly.type
_entity_poly.pdbx_seq_one_letter_code
_entity_poly.pdbx_strand_id
1 'polypeptide(L)' 'FEAIVEPVNGKFNDNAWHDVKVTRNLRQVTISVDGILTTTGYTQEDYTMLGSDDFFYVGGSPSTADLPGSPVSNNFMGC' A
#
# COMPACT_ATOMS: atom_id res chain seq x y z
N PHE A 1 2.88 -3.76 11.56
CA PHE A 1 3.91 -2.97 10.86
C PHE A 1 3.21 -2.10 9.87
N GLU A 2 3.58 -0.83 9.82
CA GLU A 2 3.08 0.14 8.86
C GLU A 2 4.30 0.71 8.13
N ALA A 3 4.25 0.75 6.80
CA ALA A 3 5.29 1.34 5.97
C ALA A 3 4.80 2.69 5.48
N ILE A 4 5.52 3.75 5.81
CA ILE A 4 5.26 5.10 5.31
C ILE A 4 6.38 5.44 4.32
N VAL A 5 5.99 5.96 3.16
CA VAL A 5 6.90 6.57 2.19
C VAL A 5 6.47 8.01 2.02
N GLU A 6 7.32 8.94 2.42
CA GLU A 6 7.05 10.37 2.28
C GLU A 6 7.78 10.92 1.06
N PRO A 7 7.17 11.83 0.29
CA PRO A 7 7.85 12.52 -0.80
C PRO A 7 8.98 13.40 -0.24
N VAL A 8 10.14 13.41 -0.92
CA VAL A 8 11.28 14.25 -0.52
C VAL A 8 10.93 15.74 -0.57
N ASN A 9 10.09 16.12 -1.52
CA ASN A 9 9.60 17.48 -1.70
C ASN A 9 8.15 17.43 -2.23
N GLY A 10 7.27 18.29 -1.71
CA GLY A 10 5.87 18.35 -2.14
C GLY A 10 4.99 17.24 -1.55
N LYS A 11 4.03 16.76 -2.35
CA LYS A 11 3.05 15.71 -2.01
C LYS A 11 2.73 14.88 -3.25
N PHE A 12 2.36 13.60 -3.08
CA PHE A 12 1.98 12.72 -4.21
C PHE A 12 0.62 13.04 -4.84
N ASN A 13 -0.21 13.89 -4.23
CA ASN A 13 -1.48 14.32 -4.79
C ASN A 13 -1.31 15.60 -5.65
N ASP A 14 -0.28 15.62 -6.50
CA ASP A 14 0.14 16.76 -7.33
C ASP A 14 -0.32 16.65 -8.80
N ASN A 15 -1.18 15.67 -9.10
CA ASN A 15 -1.71 15.40 -10.44
C ASN A 15 -0.62 14.96 -11.45
N ALA A 16 0.51 14.44 -10.97
CA ALA A 16 1.51 13.75 -11.78
C ALA A 16 1.38 12.22 -11.65
N TRP A 17 2.00 11.51 -12.60
CA TRP A 17 2.15 10.05 -12.52
C TRP A 17 3.19 9.68 -11.46
N HIS A 18 2.86 8.69 -10.64
CA HIS A 18 3.78 8.08 -9.69
C HIS A 18 3.76 6.56 -9.80
N ASP A 19 4.94 5.95 -9.81
CA ASP A 19 5.09 4.50 -9.92
C ASP A 19 5.20 3.88 -8.52
N VAL A 20 4.27 3.00 -8.15
CA VAL A 20 4.30 2.29 -6.87
C VAL A 20 4.64 0.81 -7.08
N LYS A 21 5.66 0.33 -6.37
CA LYS A 21 6.04 -1.09 -6.36
C LYS A 21 6.12 -1.62 -4.94
N VAL A 22 5.44 -2.73 -4.70
CA VAL A 22 5.47 -3.46 -3.43
C VAL A 22 6.02 -4.87 -3.68
N THR A 23 6.99 -5.29 -2.89
CA THR A 23 7.49 -6.67 -2.88
C THR A 23 7.38 -7.24 -1.47
N ARG A 24 7.02 -8.52 -1.37
CA ARG A 24 6.99 -9.26 -0.11
C ARG A 24 7.72 -10.58 -0.28
N ASN A 25 8.69 -10.84 0.59
CA ASN A 25 9.37 -12.12 0.72
C ASN A 25 9.20 -12.64 2.15
N LEU A 26 8.40 -13.69 2.33
CA LEU A 26 7.96 -14.16 3.64
C LEU A 26 7.35 -13.01 4.46
N ARG A 27 8.06 -12.54 5.49
CA ARG A 27 7.65 -11.43 6.36
C ARG A 27 8.24 -10.09 5.96
N GLN A 28 9.29 -10.07 5.14
CA GLN A 28 9.94 -8.84 4.72
C GLN A 28 9.10 -8.17 3.63
N VAL A 29 8.72 -6.92 3.86
CA VAL A 29 7.97 -6.09 2.92
C VAL A 29 8.85 -4.92 2.52
N THR A 30 8.96 -4.66 1.22
CA THR A 30 9.59 -3.46 0.68
C THR A 30 8.58 -2.74 -0.20
N ILE A 31 8.42 -1.45 0.04
CA ILE A 31 7.63 -0.55 -0.81
C ILE A 31 8.56 0.49 -1.41
N SER A 32 8.37 0.81 -2.68
CA SER A 32 9.06 1.90 -3.36
C SER A 32 8.11 2.76 -4.18
N VAL A 33 8.35 4.07 -4.18
CA VAL A 33 7.66 5.07 -5.01
C VAL A 33 8.67 5.74 -5.94
N ASP A 34 8.32 5.84 -7.22
CA ASP A 34 9.13 6.40 -8.33
C ASP A 34 10.52 5.77 -8.48
N GLY A 35 10.69 4.55 -7.96
CA GLY A 35 11.97 3.82 -7.96
C GLY A 35 13.07 4.42 -7.06
N ILE A 36 12.80 5.53 -6.37
CA ILE A 36 13.80 6.26 -5.56
C ILE A 36 13.48 6.12 -4.07
N LEU A 37 12.23 6.36 -3.69
CA LEU A 37 11.81 6.38 -2.30
C LEU A 37 11.49 4.97 -1.85
N THR A 38 12.19 4.43 -0.86
CA THR A 38 12.06 3.03 -0.45
C THR A 38 11.98 2.89 1.06
N THR A 39 11.03 2.08 1.53
CA THR A 39 10.90 1.68 2.94
C THR A 39 10.81 0.15 3.03
N THR A 40 11.58 -0.45 3.94
CA THR A 40 11.55 -1.89 4.22
C THR A 40 11.19 -2.15 5.67
N GLY A 41 10.36 -3.16 5.93
CA GLY A 41 10.08 -3.65 7.28
C GLY A 41 9.54 -5.07 7.29
N TYR A 42 8.99 -5.48 8.45
CA TYR A 42 8.59 -6.86 8.70
C TYR A 42 7.19 -6.96 9.31
N THR A 43 6.38 -7.91 8.86
CA THR A 43 5.12 -8.25 9.54
C THR A 43 5.38 -8.80 10.94
N GLN A 44 4.43 -8.65 11.86
CA GLN A 44 4.54 -9.17 13.23
C GLN A 44 4.44 -10.71 13.26
N GLU A 45 4.77 -11.31 14.41
CA GLU A 45 4.71 -12.74 14.69
C GLU A 45 5.41 -13.62 13.63
N ASP A 46 5.01 -14.86 13.38
CA ASP A 46 5.80 -15.84 12.62
C ASP A 46 5.14 -16.34 11.32
N TYR A 47 3.88 -15.97 11.04
CA TYR A 47 3.21 -16.32 9.79
C TYR A 47 3.91 -15.71 8.56
N THR A 48 4.12 -16.53 7.54
CA THR A 48 4.84 -16.15 6.31
C THR A 48 3.96 -16.10 5.06
N MET A 49 2.84 -16.82 5.04
CA MET A 49 1.93 -16.92 3.89
C MET A 49 0.83 -15.85 3.92
N LEU A 50 0.34 -15.43 2.75
CA LEU A 50 -0.85 -14.59 2.58
C LEU A 50 -1.96 -15.46 2.00
N GLY A 51 -3.12 -15.49 2.66
CA GLY A 51 -4.30 -16.19 2.18
C GLY A 51 -5.48 -15.23 2.04
N SER A 52 -6.15 -15.25 0.89
CA SER A 52 -7.43 -14.60 0.65
C SER A 52 -8.14 -15.37 -0.46
N ASP A 53 -9.35 -15.83 -0.17
CA ASP A 53 -10.25 -16.56 -1.07
C ASP A 53 -11.47 -15.72 -1.47
N ASP A 54 -11.37 -14.40 -1.26
CA ASP A 54 -12.43 -13.42 -1.47
C ASP A 54 -12.10 -12.53 -2.69
N PHE A 55 -12.55 -11.27 -2.70
CA PHE A 55 -12.36 -10.33 -3.81
C PHE A 55 -11.03 -9.57 -3.78
N PHE A 56 -10.57 -9.20 -4.97
CA PHE A 56 -9.50 -8.22 -5.17
C PHE A 56 -10.11 -6.89 -5.64
N TYR A 57 -9.95 -5.84 -4.84
CA TYR A 57 -10.50 -4.51 -5.11
C TYR A 57 -9.45 -3.57 -5.69
N VAL A 58 -9.80 -2.81 -6.73
CA VAL A 58 -8.95 -1.78 -7.34
C VAL A 58 -9.74 -0.48 -7.44
N GLY A 59 -9.15 0.63 -6.97
CA GLY A 59 -9.76 1.96 -6.98
C GLY A 59 -10.87 2.18 -5.94
N GLY A 60 -11.47 1.14 -5.36
CA GLY A 60 -12.45 1.28 -4.30
C GLY A 60 -13.21 -0.02 -3.99
N SER A 61 -14.11 0.04 -3.02
CA SER A 61 -15.03 -1.06 -2.68
C SER A 61 -16.43 -0.52 -2.32
N PRO A 62 -17.44 -1.39 -2.12
CA PRO A 62 -18.76 -0.97 -1.64
C PRO A 62 -18.74 -0.28 -0.27
N SER A 63 -17.80 -0.66 0.60
CA SER A 63 -17.57 -0.02 1.90
C SER A 63 -16.09 -0.06 2.28
N THR A 64 -15.31 0.89 1.75
CA THR A 64 -13.86 0.96 1.95
C THR A 64 -13.47 1.16 3.42
N ALA A 65 -14.34 1.82 4.19
CA ALA A 65 -14.15 2.04 5.62
C ALA A 65 -14.21 0.72 6.44
N ASP A 66 -14.93 -0.28 5.95
CA ASP A 66 -15.13 -1.54 6.68
C ASP A 66 -14.08 -2.61 6.32
N LEU A 67 -13.22 -2.35 5.34
CA LEU A 67 -12.18 -3.30 4.94
C LEU A 67 -11.09 -3.42 6.05
N PRO A 68 -10.70 -4.64 6.45
CA PRO A 68 -9.67 -4.84 7.46
C PRO A 68 -8.38 -4.12 7.13
N GLY A 69 -7.89 -3.29 8.06
CA GLY A 69 -6.64 -2.55 7.90
C GLY A 69 -6.72 -1.34 6.96
N SER A 70 -7.92 -0.94 6.49
CA SER A 70 -8.08 0.28 5.70
C SER A 70 -7.91 1.53 6.57
N PRO A 71 -6.98 2.45 6.24
CA PRO A 71 -6.85 3.72 6.94
C PRO A 71 -7.78 4.81 6.36
N VAL A 72 -8.55 4.51 5.31
CA VAL A 72 -9.35 5.48 4.55
C VAL A 72 -10.78 4.99 4.32
N SER A 73 -11.70 5.91 4.07
CA SER A 73 -13.11 5.61 3.75
C SER A 73 -13.49 5.98 2.31
N ASN A 74 -12.70 6.81 1.64
CA ASN A 74 -12.95 7.25 0.27
C ASN A 74 -12.44 6.24 -0.75
N ASN A 75 -13.11 6.16 -1.89
CA ASN A 75 -12.59 5.52 -3.09
C ASN A 75 -11.57 6.44 -3.79
N PHE A 76 -10.71 5.86 -4.62
CA PHE A 76 -9.72 6.57 -5.40
C PHE A 76 -10.36 7.47 -6.45
N MET A 77 -9.75 8.63 -6.70
CA MET A 77 -10.16 9.61 -7.71
C MET A 77 -8.91 10.07 -8.47
N GLY A 78 -8.73 9.59 -9.69
CA GLY A 78 -7.54 9.90 -10.51
C GLY A 78 -7.33 8.88 -11.62
N CYS A 79 -6.14 8.93 -12.23
CA CYS A 79 -5.65 7.98 -13.21
C CYS A 79 -4.22 7.59 -12.86
#